data_AF-A0A3D1V2M1-F1
#
_entry.id   AF-A0A3D1V2M1-F1
#
_cell.length_a   1.000
_cell.length_b   1.000
_cell.length_c   1.000
_cell.angle_alpha   90.00
_cell.angle_beta   90.00
_cell.angle_gamma   90.00
#
_symmetry.space_group_name_H-M   'P 1'
#
loop_
_entity.id
_entity.type
_entity.pdbx_description
1 polymer ?
#
loop_
_entity_poly.entity_id
_entity_poly.type
_entity_poly.pdbx_seq_one_letter_code
_entity_poly.pdbx_strand_id
1 'polypeptide(L)'
;LMDVCLESLNVGIATAQPGRRLTDISWEIEQVVNAAGFKVVHDLFGHGIGREMHEAPSLPHYGPAGQGPELRAGMVFTIEPMIVAGSRAVHTLSDGWTIVTDDHSRSAQYEHTIVITTAGPEILTAL
;
A
#
# COMPACT_ATOMS: atom_id res chain seq x y z
N LEU A 1 4.07 -15.58 -2.49
CA LEU A 1 3.84 -14.54 -1.47
C LEU A 1 4.76 -13.34 -1.73
N MET A 2 6.08 -13.48 -1.58
CA MET A 2 7.03 -12.38 -1.85
C MET A 2 6.86 -11.78 -3.25
N ASP A 3 6.84 -12.62 -4.30
CA ASP A 3 6.70 -12.15 -5.68
C ASP A 3 5.41 -11.37 -5.91
N VAL A 4 4.29 -11.84 -5.34
CA VAL A 4 2.98 -11.18 -5.45
C VAL A 4 2.94 -9.87 -4.67
N CYS A 5 3.62 -9.80 -3.52
CA CYS A 5 3.73 -8.56 -2.75
C CYS A 5 4.57 -7.51 -3.51
N LEU A 6 5.65 -7.93 -4.17
CA LEU A 6 6.44 -7.04 -5.02
C LEU A 6 5.65 -6.62 -6.27
N GLU A 7 4.94 -7.54 -6.90
CA GLU A 7 4.06 -7.25 -8.05
C GLU A 7 2.96 -6.25 -7.67
N SER A 8 2.33 -6.42 -6.51
CA SER A 8 1.27 -5.52 -6.06
C SER A 8 1.81 -4.12 -5.77
N LEU A 9 2.99 -3.99 -5.14
CA LEU A 9 3.67 -2.69 -5.01
C LEU A 9 3.92 -2.05 -6.37
N ASN A 10 4.48 -2.79 -7.33
CA ASN A 10 4.80 -2.28 -8.66
C ASN A 10 3.55 -1.82 -9.42
N VAL A 11 2.46 -2.59 -9.35
CA VAL A 11 1.17 -2.22 -9.95
C VAL A 11 0.57 -1.00 -9.25
N GLY A 12 0.69 -0.89 -7.93
CA GLY A 12 0.26 0.28 -7.17
C GLY A 12 1.01 1.54 -7.59
N ILE A 13 2.34 1.47 -7.73
CA ILE A 13 3.17 2.58 -8.21
C ILE A 13 2.78 2.93 -9.65
N ALA A 14 2.69 1.96 -10.57
CA ALA A 14 2.29 2.22 -11.95
C ALA A 14 0.91 2.89 -12.06
N THR A 15 0.02 2.58 -11.10
CA THR A 15 -1.33 3.13 -10.98
C THR A 15 -1.36 4.56 -10.43
N ALA A 16 -0.34 4.99 -9.68
CA ALA A 16 -0.27 6.30 -9.05
C ALA A 16 0.01 7.44 -10.06
N GLN A 17 -0.92 7.66 -10.98
CA GLN A 17 -0.80 8.64 -12.06
C GLN A 17 -1.52 9.96 -11.72
N PRO A 18 -1.02 11.12 -12.18
CA PRO A 18 -1.71 12.40 -12.02
C PRO A 18 -3.15 12.35 -12.53
N GLY A 19 -4.08 12.90 -11.76
CA GLY A 19 -5.51 12.92 -12.09
C GLY A 19 -6.28 11.64 -11.72
N ARG A 20 -5.60 10.55 -11.35
CA ARG A 20 -6.26 9.38 -10.75
C ARG A 20 -6.67 9.66 -9.31
N ARG A 21 -7.53 8.80 -8.76
CA ARG A 21 -7.97 8.88 -7.36
C ARG A 21 -7.09 8.00 -6.49
N LEU A 22 -6.87 8.40 -5.24
CA LEU A 22 -6.01 7.67 -4.31
C LEU A 22 -6.34 6.18 -4.24
N THR A 23 -7.63 5.82 -4.11
CA THR A 23 -8.01 4.41 -3.98
C THR A 23 -8.04 3.62 -5.29
N ASP A 24 -7.74 4.27 -6.43
CA ASP A 24 -7.43 3.51 -7.64
C ASP A 24 -6.21 2.61 -7.41
N ILE A 25 -5.23 3.09 -6.63
CA ILE A 25 -4.05 2.33 -6.21
C ILE A 25 -4.48 1.13 -5.36
N SER A 26 -5.36 1.36 -4.38
CA SER A 26 -5.90 0.33 -3.49
C SER A 26 -6.58 -0.79 -4.26
N TRP A 27 -7.42 -0.42 -5.23
CA TRP A 27 -8.13 -1.36 -6.08
C TRP A 27 -7.18 -2.26 -6.86
N GLU A 28 -6.20 -1.68 -7.57
CA GLU A 28 -5.30 -2.47 -8.41
C GLU A 28 -4.40 -3.40 -7.58
N ILE A 29 -3.95 -2.96 -6.40
CA ILE A 29 -3.22 -3.82 -5.44
C ILE A 29 -4.08 -5.01 -5.01
N GLU A 30 -5.32 -4.76 -4.57
CA GLU A 30 -6.21 -5.82 -4.09
C GLU A 30 -6.55 -6.83 -5.18
N GLN A 31 -6.72 -6.39 -6.42
CA GLN A 31 -7.01 -7.27 -7.56
C GLN A 31 -5.84 -8.24 -7.84
N VAL A 32 -4.59 -7.75 -7.83
CA VAL A 32 -3.39 -8.59 -7.98
C VAL A 32 -3.30 -9.62 -6.86
N VAL A 33 -3.49 -9.17 -5.61
CA VAL A 33 -3.37 -10.01 -4.41
C VAL A 33 -4.44 -11.10 -4.38
N ASN A 34 -5.70 -10.73 -4.64
CA ASN A 34 -6.84 -11.64 -4.64
C ASN A 34 -6.73 -12.67 -5.78
N ALA A 35 -6.27 -12.26 -6.97
CA ALA A 35 -6.09 -13.17 -8.10
C ALA A 35 -5.05 -14.28 -7.81
N ALA A 36 -4.06 -13.99 -6.96
CA ALA A 36 -3.07 -14.96 -6.50
C ALA A 36 -3.51 -15.80 -5.28
N GLY A 37 -4.72 -15.60 -4.77
CA GLY A 37 -5.26 -16.32 -3.61
C GLY A 37 -4.72 -15.84 -2.25
N PHE A 38 -4.08 -14.67 -2.20
CA PHE A 38 -3.62 -14.02 -0.97
C PHE A 38 -4.60 -12.94 -0.51
N LYS A 39 -4.32 -12.30 0.63
CA LYS A 39 -5.16 -11.22 1.18
C LYS A 39 -4.30 -10.03 1.58
N VAL A 40 -4.91 -8.85 1.60
CA VAL A 40 -4.31 -7.61 2.12
C VAL A 40 -4.69 -7.44 3.60
N VAL A 41 -3.78 -6.93 4.43
CA VAL A 41 -4.09 -6.50 5.81
C VAL A 41 -4.88 -5.19 5.77
N HIS A 42 -5.99 -5.10 6.50
CA HIS A 42 -6.86 -3.92 6.45
C HIS A 42 -6.53 -2.86 7.51
N ASP A 43 -5.87 -3.26 8.59
CA ASP A 43 -5.57 -2.41 9.75
C ASP A 43 -4.34 -1.51 9.54
N LEU A 44 -3.59 -1.73 8.45
CA LEU A 44 -2.34 -1.04 8.13
C LEU A 44 -2.40 -0.45 6.71
N PHE A 45 -1.86 0.75 6.55
CA PHE A 45 -2.02 1.58 5.36
C PHE A 45 -0.77 2.41 5.09
N GLY A 46 -0.59 2.78 3.82
CA GLY A 46 0.39 3.78 3.44
C GLY A 46 -0.01 5.17 3.92
N HIS A 47 0.92 6.10 3.89
CA HIS A 47 0.75 7.43 4.47
C HIS A 47 1.45 8.51 3.64
N GLY A 48 0.99 9.75 3.78
CA GLY A 48 1.78 10.91 3.37
C GLY A 48 3.06 10.96 4.20
N ILE A 49 4.15 11.40 3.58
CA ILE A 49 5.45 11.54 4.24
C ILE A 49 6.15 12.78 3.71
N GLY A 50 6.75 13.56 4.61
CA GLY A 50 7.48 14.77 4.24
C GLY A 50 7.96 15.54 5.45
N ARG A 51 7.10 16.43 5.97
CA ARG A 51 7.44 17.20 7.18
C ARG A 51 7.25 16.37 8.43
N GLU A 52 6.16 15.62 8.49
CA GLU A 52 5.92 14.61 9.52
C GLU A 52 6.22 13.20 8.98
N MET A 53 6.54 12.28 9.90
CA MET A 53 6.80 10.87 9.55
C MET A 53 5.55 10.22 8.95
N HIS A 54 4.38 10.46 9.57
CA HIS A 54 3.08 10.00 9.09
C HIS A 54 2.14 11.22 8.99
N GLU A 55 1.73 11.55 7.77
CA GLU A 55 0.75 12.61 7.48
C GLU A 55 -0.30 12.13 6.46
N ALA A 56 -1.30 12.97 6.17
CA ALA A 56 -2.27 12.66 5.12
C ALA A 56 -1.59 12.66 3.73
N PRO A 57 -2.06 11.83 2.77
CA PRO A 57 -3.24 10.96 2.87
C PRO A 57 -2.93 9.58 3.46
N SER A 58 -3.93 8.96 4.09
CA SER A 58 -3.88 7.52 4.38
C SER A 58 -4.27 6.73 3.12
N LEU A 59 -3.44 5.79 2.70
CA LEU A 59 -3.65 4.92 1.55
C LEU A 59 -3.93 3.49 2.01
N PRO A 60 -5.21 3.06 2.08
CA PRO A 60 -5.53 1.65 2.18
C PRO A 60 -4.96 0.89 0.98
N HIS A 61 -4.58 -0.36 1.17
CA HIS A 61 -4.13 -1.24 0.08
C HIS A 61 -5.26 -2.15 -0.45
N TYR A 62 -6.50 -1.81 -0.10
CA TYR A 62 -7.72 -2.53 -0.44
C TYR A 62 -8.89 -1.57 -0.65
N GLY A 63 -9.94 -2.06 -1.31
CA GLY A 63 -11.21 -1.37 -1.46
C GLY A 63 -11.48 -0.84 -2.86
N PRO A 64 -12.68 -0.25 -3.04
CA PRO A 64 -13.15 0.21 -4.34
C PRO A 64 -12.34 1.39 -4.91
N ALA A 65 -12.16 1.39 -6.23
CA ALA A 65 -11.56 2.49 -6.98
C ALA A 65 -12.39 3.78 -6.94
N GLY A 66 -11.78 4.90 -7.33
CA GLY A 66 -12.45 6.18 -7.57
C GLY A 66 -12.71 7.03 -6.33
N GLN A 67 -12.13 6.70 -5.17
CA GLN A 67 -12.35 7.41 -3.90
C GLN A 67 -11.10 8.16 -3.41
N GLY A 68 -11.30 9.05 -2.44
CA GLY A 68 -10.23 9.83 -1.84
C GLY A 68 -9.77 11.01 -2.71
N PRO A 69 -8.65 11.66 -2.34
CA PRO A 69 -8.12 12.79 -3.08
C PRO A 69 -7.69 12.37 -4.49
N GLU A 70 -7.78 13.33 -5.41
CA GLU A 70 -7.14 13.23 -6.71
C GLU A 70 -5.62 13.37 -6.54
N LEU A 71 -4.85 12.52 -7.20
CA LEU A 71 -3.40 12.54 -7.20
C LEU A 71 -2.90 13.73 -8.02
N ARG A 72 -2.12 14.60 -7.38
CA ARG A 72 -1.62 15.85 -7.97
C ARG A 72 -0.11 15.93 -7.85
N ALA A 73 0.50 16.60 -8.83
CA ALA A 73 1.94 16.82 -8.83
C ALA A 73 2.39 17.48 -7.51
N GLY A 74 3.47 16.96 -6.91
CA GLY A 74 4.01 17.37 -5.62
C GLY A 74 3.48 16.57 -4.42
N MET A 75 2.47 15.72 -4.58
CA MET A 75 2.05 14.80 -3.50
C MET A 75 3.13 13.74 -3.26
N VAL A 76 3.49 13.53 -2.00
CA VAL A 76 4.47 12.53 -1.56
C VAL A 76 3.79 11.59 -0.56
N PHE A 77 3.85 10.28 -0.82
CA PHE A 77 3.25 9.27 0.05
C PHE A 77 3.90 7.90 -0.18
N THR A 78 3.67 6.98 0.75
CA THR A 78 4.14 5.60 0.69
C THR A 78 3.10 4.70 0.02
N ILE A 79 3.59 3.71 -0.71
CA ILE A 79 2.82 2.54 -1.12
C ILE A 79 3.53 1.35 -0.47
N GLU A 80 2.86 0.66 0.45
CA GLU A 80 3.47 -0.31 1.37
C GLU A 80 2.59 -1.54 1.62
N PRO A 81 2.16 -2.28 0.58
CA PRO A 81 1.19 -3.35 0.74
C PRO A 81 1.71 -4.48 1.62
N MET A 82 0.92 -4.82 2.66
CA MET A 82 1.18 -5.93 3.57
C MET A 82 0.27 -7.11 3.22
N ILE A 83 0.87 -8.18 2.69
CA ILE A 83 0.15 -9.31 2.08
C ILE A 83 0.31 -10.55 2.95
N VAL A 84 -0.80 -11.22 3.23
CA VAL A 84 -0.86 -12.39 4.11
C VAL A 84 -1.32 -13.64 3.36
N ALA A 85 -0.73 -14.78 3.72
CA ALA A 85 -1.04 -16.08 3.12
C ALA A 85 -2.36 -16.69 3.65
N GLY A 86 -2.77 -16.31 4.85
CA GLY A 86 -3.92 -16.87 5.56
C GLY A 86 -4.95 -15.80 5.92
N SER A 87 -5.18 -15.57 7.20
CA SER A 87 -6.13 -14.60 7.73
C SER A 87 -5.68 -13.16 7.49
N ARG A 88 -6.63 -12.28 7.13
CA ARG A 88 -6.40 -10.83 7.08
C ARG A 88 -6.41 -10.17 8.46
N ALA A 89 -6.96 -10.87 9.46
CA ALA A 89 -7.06 -10.36 10.82
C ALA A 89 -5.68 -10.44 11.49
N VAL A 90 -5.32 -9.35 12.15
CA VAL A 90 -4.05 -9.19 12.86
C VAL A 90 -4.29 -8.69 14.27
N HIS A 91 -3.35 -8.95 15.16
CA HIS A 91 -3.33 -8.39 16.49
C HIS A 91 -1.92 -7.95 16.89
N THR A 92 -1.86 -6.94 17.76
CA THR A 92 -0.61 -6.48 18.37
C THR A 92 -0.27 -7.34 19.57
N LEU A 93 0.99 -7.78 19.66
CA LEU A 93 1.50 -8.52 20.81
C LEU A 93 1.62 -7.63 22.06
N SER A 94 1.91 -8.26 23.20
CA SER A 94 2.02 -7.59 24.49
C SER A 94 3.16 -6.57 24.58
N ASP A 95 4.07 -6.54 23.61
CA ASP A 95 5.11 -5.51 23.50
C ASP A 95 4.56 -4.16 22.99
N GLY A 96 3.31 -4.14 22.49
CA GLY A 96 2.65 -2.94 21.99
C GLY A 96 3.05 -2.54 20.56
N TRP A 97 3.87 -3.35 19.88
CA TRP A 97 4.44 -3.01 18.56
C TRP A 97 4.35 -4.14 17.54
N THR A 98 4.69 -5.36 17.93
CA THR A 98 4.76 -6.47 16.98
C THR A 98 3.35 -6.85 16.55
N ILE A 99 3.05 -6.71 15.26
CA ILE A 99 1.77 -7.12 14.68
C ILE A 99 1.94 -8.49 14.05
N VAL A 100 1.07 -9.43 14.41
CA VAL A 100 1.05 -10.79 13.85
C VAL A 100 -0.32 -11.11 13.30
N THR A 101 -0.37 -12.00 12.30
CA THR A 101 -1.64 -12.57 11.82
C THR A 101 -2.26 -13.47 12.88
N ASP A 102 -3.58 -13.42 13.03
CA ASP A 102 -4.33 -14.23 14.01
C ASP A 102 -4.14 -15.74 13.82
N ASP A 103 -3.89 -16.18 12.59
CA ASP A 103 -3.67 -17.59 12.25
C ASP A 103 -2.19 -17.98 12.15
N HIS A 104 -1.29 -17.06 12.53
CA HIS A 104 0.17 -17.23 12.43
C HIS A 104 0.69 -17.59 11.02
N SER A 105 -0.09 -17.30 9.97
CA SER A 105 0.35 -17.44 8.59
C SER A 105 1.47 -16.44 8.24
N ARG A 106 2.16 -16.71 7.14
CA ARG A 106 3.26 -15.83 6.68
C ARG A 106 2.69 -14.53 6.10
N SER A 107 3.40 -13.44 6.36
CA SER A 107 3.19 -12.13 5.74
C SER A 107 4.42 -11.71 4.94
N ALA A 108 4.23 -10.84 3.95
CA ALA A 108 5.28 -10.15 3.22
C ALA A 108 4.91 -8.68 3.03
N GLN A 109 5.91 -7.81 2.98
CA GLN A 109 5.75 -6.39 2.73
C GLN A 109 6.92 -5.90 1.88
N TYR A 110 6.62 -4.97 0.98
CA TYR A 110 7.58 -4.07 0.33
C TYR A 110 7.03 -2.65 0.44
N GLU A 111 7.92 -1.67 0.36
CA GLU A 111 7.55 -0.26 0.46
C GLU A 111 8.42 0.60 -0.45
N HIS A 112 7.78 1.61 -1.05
CA HIS A 112 8.47 2.76 -1.60
C HIS A 112 7.76 4.06 -1.22
N THR A 113 8.56 5.08 -0.93
CA THR A 113 8.12 6.47 -0.99
C THR A 113 8.13 6.96 -2.43
N ILE A 114 7.02 7.51 -2.89
CA ILE A 114 6.90 8.10 -4.23
C ILE A 114 6.52 9.57 -4.17
N VAL A 115 6.89 10.32 -5.20
CA VAL A 115 6.33 11.64 -5.50
C VAL A 115 5.54 11.58 -6.79
N ILE A 116 4.34 12.18 -6.80
CA ILE A 116 3.58 12.40 -8.03
C ILE A 116 4.21 13.58 -8.76
N THR A 117 4.65 13.39 -10.00
CA THR A 117 5.11 14.48 -10.88
C THR A 117 4.06 14.77 -11.96
N THR A 118 4.28 15.73 -12.84
CA THR A 118 3.40 15.92 -14.00
C THR A 118 3.50 14.81 -15.05
N ALA A 119 4.57 14.00 -15.01
CA ALA A 119 4.82 12.92 -15.97
C ALA A 119 4.44 11.53 -15.44
N GLY A 120 4.07 11.42 -14.16
CA GLY A 120 3.85 10.14 -13.48
C GLY A 120 4.51 10.10 -12.10
N PRO A 121 4.44 8.95 -11.41
CA PRO A 121 5.09 8.76 -10.13
C PRO A 121 6.61 8.57 -10.30
N GLU A 122 7.39 9.13 -9.39
CA GLU A 122 8.84 8.91 -9.27
C GLU A 122 9.13 8.25 -7.92
N ILE A 123 9.98 7.22 -7.93
CA ILE A 123 10.37 6.48 -6.73
C ILE A 123 11.55 7.19 -6.06
N LEU A 124 11.34 7.73 -4.87
CA LEU A 124 12.36 8.48 -4.12
C LEU A 124 13.33 7.60 -3.34
N THR A 125 13.01 6.31 -3.23
CA THR A 125 13.74 5.31 -2.43
C THR A 125 14.40 4.24 -3.30
N ALA A 126 14.51 4.48 -4.61
CA ALA A 126 15.32 3.66 -5.51
C ALA A 126 16.82 4.02 -5.35
N LEU A 127 17.69 3.01 -5.43
CA LEU A 127 19.15 3.15 -5.33
C LEU A 127 19.82 3.20 -6.71
#